data_AF-A0A812MJX8-F1
#
_entry.id   AF-A0A812MJX8-F1
#
_cell.length_a   1.000
_cell.length_b   1.000
_cell.length_c   1.000
_cell.angle_alpha   90.00
_cell.angle_beta   90.00
_cell.angle_gamma   90.00
#
_symmetry.space_group_name_H-M   'P 1'
#
loop_
_entity.id
_entity.type
_entity.pdbx_description
1 polymer ?
#
loop_
_entity_poly.entity_id
_entity_poly.type
_entity_poly.pdbx_seq_one_letter_code
_entity_poly.pdbx_strand_id
1 'polypeptide(L)'
;VIIQNLEVPSIFYSVTMQPTNAVSPSGEAGAQWDFDGFIYCAYNNGDGVYEILVDDVDVQSLEVPVTLVNPSQELIGISNDGLNCITVEPPFTTTSTTSTTTTVIIEACFNDPFNCTDTGVSYRWPLTSDQQPTEILRLNVGFNNYSIVCNFPDNDGLVLEACGINPVDSTIYCTEASGTFRNLVRVTCPTDGSPGYICFLGTYRNVNAGNFRDNGDYVSARSSGNDLYVFPDVASLPGFTPKNISLDIRNMDNGDLNRRVFGDDLVVVRADIGDGSGETEWTVTCSGTQVVLVGLTIAGNPTYTLNMVGAAPLTSLAPSVWSYQGPTSQLVYCAYQQQNNLNQREVIQVFPEGSNTTTFEIPAVQIMNLNERVRRADDGLNCLNATSPFPVGNSTTTTTIAPCFSDPFDCTTYASVPLQIVSTSSTNSPTCVSTIQGLNVTTGQYEPLCSTSPGECFLACAISPVDGLIYCQTTSLPRYLTRMTCDVPTGILTPCFLGRITTRNRPEFNTAAFRELQNRYVYIRGTNNDLRLGFAPNSGNITALPGFVSRPDPQLPFIPSNRLSNANFFSENMAIE
;
A
#
# COMPACT_ATOMS: atom_id res chain seq x y z
N VAL A 1 -21.98 20.53 -29.09
CA VAL A 1 -22.74 20.10 -27.90
C VAL A 1 -24.01 19.40 -28.35
N ILE A 2 -24.37 18.28 -27.73
CA ILE A 2 -25.66 17.60 -28.00
C ILE A 2 -26.55 17.82 -26.78
N ILE A 3 -27.75 18.33 -27.00
CA ILE A 3 -28.76 18.57 -25.95
C ILE A 3 -29.96 17.70 -26.27
N GLN A 4 -30.39 16.85 -25.35
CA GLN A 4 -31.55 15.95 -25.53
C GLN A 4 -32.63 16.26 -24.49
N ASN A 5 -33.87 16.37 -24.95
CA ASN A 5 -35.02 16.45 -24.05
C ASN A 5 -35.33 15.05 -23.51
N LEU A 6 -35.27 14.87 -22.20
CA LEU A 6 -35.50 13.57 -21.55
C LEU A 6 -36.98 13.18 -21.46
N GLU A 7 -37.90 14.14 -21.50
CA GLU A 7 -39.35 13.89 -21.51
C GLU A 7 -39.86 13.54 -22.92
N VAL A 8 -39.18 14.07 -23.94
CA VAL A 8 -39.46 13.80 -25.36
C VAL A 8 -38.17 13.37 -26.04
N PRO A 9 -37.74 12.09 -25.90
CA PRO A 9 -36.43 11.62 -26.34
C PRO A 9 -36.14 11.79 -27.84
N SER A 10 -37.17 12.00 -28.65
CA SER A 10 -37.07 12.31 -30.09
C SER A 10 -36.61 13.74 -30.39
N ILE A 11 -36.62 14.63 -29.40
CA ILE A 11 -36.16 16.01 -29.53
C ILE A 11 -34.71 16.06 -29.03
N PHE A 12 -33.78 16.22 -29.96
CA PHE A 12 -32.38 16.51 -29.66
C PHE A 12 -31.86 17.60 -30.60
N TYR A 13 -30.95 18.42 -30.09
CA TYR A 13 -30.28 19.49 -30.82
C TYR A 13 -28.78 19.21 -30.83
N SER A 14 -28.17 19.30 -32.01
CA SER A 14 -26.71 19.34 -32.15
C SER A 14 -26.36 20.80 -32.43
N VAL A 15 -25.76 21.46 -31.45
CA VAL A 15 -25.45 22.89 -31.49
C VAL A 15 -23.93 23.12 -31.46
N THR A 16 -23.50 24.17 -32.14
CA THR A 16 -22.11 24.59 -32.28
C THR A 16 -21.73 25.50 -31.11
N MET A 17 -20.57 25.25 -30.50
CA MET A 17 -20.08 26.11 -29.42
C MET A 17 -19.64 27.45 -30.00
N GLN A 18 -20.10 28.54 -29.40
CA GLN A 18 -19.70 29.91 -29.69
C GLN A 18 -18.92 30.47 -28.48
N PRO A 19 -17.58 30.42 -28.50
CA PRO A 19 -16.79 30.91 -27.39
C PRO A 19 -16.95 32.42 -27.22
N THR A 20 -17.20 32.86 -26.00
CA THR A 20 -17.36 34.29 -25.68
C THR A 20 -16.03 34.95 -25.31
N ASN A 21 -15.04 34.17 -24.84
CA ASN A 21 -13.77 34.68 -24.31
C ASN A 21 -12.52 33.82 -24.64
N ALA A 22 -12.63 32.79 -25.49
CA ALA A 22 -11.55 31.85 -25.79
C ALA A 22 -11.65 31.26 -27.21
N VAL A 23 -10.75 30.33 -27.57
CA VAL A 23 -10.85 29.55 -28.80
C VAL A 23 -11.73 28.33 -28.54
N SER A 24 -12.51 27.86 -29.52
CA SER A 24 -13.30 26.64 -29.35
C SER A 24 -12.39 25.45 -29.02
N PRO A 25 -12.77 24.59 -28.06
CA PRO A 25 -12.02 23.39 -27.77
C PRO A 25 -11.99 22.47 -29.01
N SER A 26 -10.85 21.85 -29.22
CA SER A 26 -10.51 21.01 -30.37
C SER A 26 -10.54 19.50 -30.06
N GLY A 27 -10.58 19.14 -28.78
CA GLY A 27 -10.62 17.75 -28.30
C GLY A 27 -11.99 17.26 -27.83
N GLU A 28 -12.03 16.05 -27.30
CA GLU A 28 -13.22 15.48 -26.65
C GLU A 28 -13.26 15.89 -25.17
N ALA A 29 -14.47 16.16 -24.66
CA ALA A 29 -14.68 16.40 -23.24
C ALA A 29 -14.69 15.07 -22.49
N GLY A 30 -13.79 14.90 -21.51
CA GLY A 30 -13.67 13.69 -20.72
C GLY A 30 -14.39 13.73 -19.37
N ALA A 31 -14.75 14.91 -18.88
CA ALA A 31 -15.58 15.03 -17.69
C ALA A 31 -16.61 16.15 -17.89
N GLN A 32 -17.80 15.92 -17.36
CA GLN A 32 -18.94 16.83 -17.43
C GLN A 32 -19.58 16.93 -16.05
N TRP A 33 -19.87 18.14 -15.59
CA TRP A 33 -20.45 18.36 -14.28
C TRP A 33 -21.71 19.22 -14.36
N ASP A 34 -22.61 18.99 -13.41
CA ASP A 34 -23.79 19.78 -13.14
C ASP A 34 -23.72 20.26 -11.68
N PHE A 35 -23.74 21.59 -11.52
CA PHE A 35 -23.76 22.29 -10.24
C PHE A 35 -24.91 23.28 -10.23
N ASP A 36 -26.03 22.95 -9.59
CA ASP A 36 -27.21 23.81 -9.48
C ASP A 36 -27.72 24.34 -10.84
N GLY A 37 -27.67 23.49 -11.88
CA GLY A 37 -28.09 23.83 -13.25
C GLY A 37 -27.01 24.43 -14.14
N PHE A 38 -25.82 24.71 -13.61
CA PHE A 38 -24.66 25.15 -14.40
C PHE A 38 -23.88 23.95 -14.94
N ILE A 39 -23.67 23.91 -16.25
CA ILE A 39 -23.05 22.79 -16.94
C ILE A 39 -21.60 23.11 -17.31
N TYR A 40 -20.66 22.25 -16.92
CA TYR A 40 -19.23 22.42 -17.21
C TYR A 40 -18.66 21.20 -17.93
N CYS A 41 -17.79 21.43 -18.90
CA CYS A 41 -17.10 20.39 -19.68
C CYS A 41 -15.57 20.59 -19.57
N ALA A 42 -14.85 19.59 -19.07
CA ALA A 42 -13.39 19.56 -19.12
C ALA A 42 -12.89 18.75 -20.33
N TYR A 43 -11.98 19.36 -21.10
CA TYR A 43 -11.42 18.77 -22.31
C TYR A 43 -10.09 18.06 -22.04
N ASN A 44 -10.00 16.81 -22.52
CA ASN A 44 -8.89 15.90 -22.24
C ASN A 44 -7.59 16.27 -22.95
N ASN A 45 -7.63 17.17 -23.93
CA ASN A 45 -6.43 17.68 -24.59
C ASN A 45 -5.86 18.94 -23.92
N GLY A 46 -6.36 19.32 -22.74
CA GLY A 46 -5.89 20.49 -21.99
C GLY A 46 -6.45 21.84 -22.48
N ASP A 47 -7.46 21.83 -23.35
CA ASP A 47 -8.08 23.07 -23.88
C ASP A 47 -8.84 23.90 -22.83
N GLY A 48 -9.08 23.34 -21.64
CA GLY A 48 -9.75 24.03 -20.54
C GLY A 48 -11.04 23.37 -20.06
N VAL A 49 -11.60 23.99 -19.03
CA VAL A 49 -12.97 23.78 -18.55
C VAL A 49 -13.85 24.89 -19.10
N TYR A 50 -14.85 24.49 -19.88
CA TYR A 50 -15.84 25.40 -20.47
C TYR A 50 -17.17 25.28 -19.73
N GLU A 51 -17.73 26.40 -19.33
CA GLU A 51 -19.14 26.51 -18.98
C GLU A 51 -19.99 26.53 -20.25
N ILE A 52 -21.04 25.71 -20.27
CA ILE A 52 -22.05 25.68 -21.32
C ILE A 52 -23.25 26.47 -20.82
N LEU A 53 -23.54 27.61 -21.44
CA LEU A 53 -24.66 28.46 -21.07
C LEU A 53 -25.94 27.92 -21.71
N VAL A 54 -26.49 26.86 -21.12
CA VAL A 54 -27.64 26.11 -21.67
C VAL A 54 -28.89 27.00 -21.78
N ASP A 55 -29.07 27.94 -20.86
CA ASP A 55 -30.19 28.90 -20.88
C ASP A 55 -30.12 29.88 -22.06
N ASP A 56 -28.94 30.05 -22.67
CA ASP A 56 -28.69 30.97 -23.77
C ASP A 56 -28.57 30.27 -25.14
N VAL A 57 -28.96 28.99 -25.22
CA VAL A 57 -28.93 28.22 -26.48
C VAL A 57 -29.89 28.83 -27.50
N ASP A 58 -29.37 29.18 -28.68
CA ASP A 58 -30.19 29.56 -29.82
C ASP A 58 -30.48 28.34 -30.70
N VAL A 59 -31.66 27.77 -30.51
CA VAL A 59 -32.14 26.62 -31.27
C VAL A 59 -32.47 26.93 -32.74
N GLN A 60 -32.54 28.21 -33.14
CA GLN A 60 -32.75 28.60 -34.54
C GLN A 60 -31.43 28.67 -35.32
N SER A 61 -30.38 29.22 -34.70
CA SER A 61 -29.04 29.28 -35.30
C SER A 61 -28.19 28.03 -35.02
N LEU A 62 -28.65 27.15 -34.13
CA LEU A 62 -27.94 25.95 -33.66
C LEU A 62 -26.60 26.30 -33.00
N GLU A 63 -26.62 27.30 -32.14
CA GLU A 63 -25.45 27.80 -31.42
C GLU A 63 -25.67 27.81 -29.91
N VAL A 64 -24.60 27.55 -29.15
CA VAL A 64 -24.60 27.67 -27.70
C VAL A 64 -23.40 28.51 -27.24
N PRO A 65 -23.62 29.59 -26.49
CA PRO A 65 -22.55 30.35 -25.90
C PRO A 65 -21.77 29.51 -24.89
N VAL A 66 -20.45 29.61 -24.93
CA VAL A 66 -19.57 28.92 -23.98
C VAL A 66 -18.50 29.88 -23.45
N THR A 67 -18.13 29.69 -22.20
CA THR A 67 -17.13 30.54 -21.54
C THR A 67 -16.03 29.63 -20.98
N LEU A 68 -14.77 29.91 -21.31
CA LEU A 68 -13.65 29.29 -20.61
C LEU A 68 -13.64 29.82 -19.18
N VAL A 69 -13.82 28.93 -18.21
CA VAL A 69 -13.86 29.29 -16.79
C VAL A 69 -12.57 28.95 -16.07
N ASN A 70 -11.90 27.86 -16.46
CA ASN A 70 -10.64 27.40 -15.86
C ASN A 70 -9.76 26.68 -16.89
N PRO A 71 -8.44 26.61 -16.69
CA PRO A 71 -7.59 25.67 -17.44
C PRO A 71 -7.90 24.22 -17.03
N SER A 72 -7.64 23.26 -17.93
CA SER A 72 -7.66 21.83 -17.64
C SER A 72 -6.30 21.24 -17.99
N GLN A 73 -5.87 20.21 -17.26
CA GLN A 73 -4.68 19.44 -17.62
C GLN A 73 -5.01 18.51 -18.80
N GLU A 74 -4.05 18.31 -19.69
CA GLU A 74 -4.14 17.30 -20.75
C GLU A 74 -4.04 15.88 -20.15
N LEU A 75 -4.98 15.01 -20.52
CA LEU A 75 -5.17 13.64 -20.08
C LEU A 75 -5.22 12.72 -21.31
N ILE A 76 -4.08 12.14 -21.68
CA ILE A 76 -3.95 11.28 -22.87
C ILE A 76 -4.18 9.80 -22.48
N GLY A 77 -5.17 9.15 -23.10
CA GLY A 77 -5.35 7.69 -23.02
C GLY A 77 -6.03 7.16 -21.75
N ILE A 78 -6.63 8.03 -20.93
CA ILE A 78 -7.39 7.67 -19.73
C ILE A 78 -8.88 8.01 -19.91
N SER A 79 -9.76 7.22 -19.26
CA SER A 79 -11.20 7.49 -19.19
C SER A 79 -11.48 8.13 -17.84
N ASN A 80 -11.90 9.39 -17.87
CA ASN A 80 -12.43 10.14 -16.75
C ASN A 80 -13.96 10.22 -16.91
N ASP A 81 -14.66 10.44 -15.80
CA ASP A 81 -16.09 10.76 -15.77
C ASP A 81 -16.31 11.81 -14.69
N GLY A 82 -17.24 12.72 -14.94
CA GLY A 82 -17.67 13.68 -13.92
C GLY A 82 -18.57 13.01 -12.88
N LEU A 83 -18.42 13.38 -11.62
CA LEU A 83 -19.36 13.06 -10.53
C LEU A 83 -20.03 14.35 -10.09
N ASN A 84 -21.35 14.37 -10.07
CA ASN A 84 -22.12 15.61 -9.98
C ASN A 84 -22.67 15.79 -8.56
N CYS A 85 -22.59 17.02 -8.04
CA CYS A 85 -23.37 17.46 -6.88
C CYS A 85 -24.40 18.47 -7.38
N ILE A 86 -25.57 17.97 -7.82
CA ILE A 86 -26.54 18.75 -8.60
C ILE A 86 -27.15 19.96 -7.88
N THR A 87 -27.03 20.04 -6.54
CA THR A 87 -27.64 21.11 -5.73
C THR A 87 -26.63 22.02 -5.03
N VAL A 88 -25.35 21.94 -5.38
CA VAL A 88 -24.32 22.79 -4.77
C VAL A 88 -23.90 23.87 -5.76
N GLU A 89 -23.55 25.04 -5.23
CA GLU A 89 -23.08 26.15 -6.06
C GLU A 89 -21.82 25.77 -6.85
N PRO A 90 -21.65 26.31 -8.07
CA PRO A 90 -20.51 25.98 -8.92
C PRO A 90 -19.19 26.43 -8.27
N PRO A 91 -18.14 25.58 -8.30
CA PRO A 91 -16.84 25.91 -7.72
C PRO A 91 -16.03 26.92 -8.55
N PHE A 92 -16.53 27.33 -9.72
CA PHE A 92 -15.82 28.18 -10.68
C PHE A 92 -16.29 29.64 -10.58
N THR A 93 -15.38 30.57 -10.31
CA THR A 93 -15.70 32.01 -10.22
C THR A 93 -15.08 32.77 -11.40
N THR A 94 -15.92 33.57 -12.08
CA THR A 94 -15.56 34.34 -13.28
C THR A 94 -14.62 35.49 -12.94
N THR A 95 -13.31 35.21 -12.91
CA THR A 95 -12.30 36.27 -12.75
C THR A 95 -11.61 36.51 -14.09
N SER A 96 -11.89 37.66 -14.70
CA SER A 96 -11.14 38.17 -15.85
C SER A 96 -9.68 38.37 -15.45
N THR A 97 -8.79 37.52 -15.97
CA THR A 97 -7.35 37.67 -15.77
C THR A 97 -6.75 38.48 -16.91
N THR A 98 -6.25 39.67 -16.57
CA THR A 98 -5.32 40.40 -17.41
C THR A 98 -4.04 39.57 -17.49
N SER A 99 -3.58 39.29 -18.72
CA SER A 99 -2.32 38.60 -18.97
C SER A 99 -1.18 39.36 -18.30
N THR A 100 -0.60 38.73 -17.28
CA THR A 100 0.73 39.08 -16.79
C THR A 100 1.65 37.95 -17.22
N THR A 101 2.71 38.29 -17.95
CA THR A 101 3.78 37.34 -18.26
C THR A 101 4.52 37.01 -16.96
N THR A 102 4.03 36.00 -16.24
CA THR A 102 4.68 35.49 -15.02
C THR A 102 5.80 34.57 -15.45
N THR A 103 7.03 34.98 -15.16
CA THR A 103 8.17 34.07 -15.10
C THR A 103 7.82 32.96 -14.11
N VAL A 104 7.77 31.70 -14.56
CA VAL A 104 7.53 30.54 -13.69
C VAL A 104 8.58 30.56 -12.59
N ILE A 105 8.17 30.94 -11.38
CA ILE A 105 8.95 30.70 -10.18
C ILE A 105 8.73 29.22 -9.89
N ILE A 106 9.79 28.42 -10.02
CA ILE A 106 9.76 27.03 -9.58
C ILE A 106 9.60 27.08 -8.06
N GLU A 107 8.42 26.73 -7.55
CA GLU A 107 8.19 26.73 -6.11
C GLU A 107 8.95 25.57 -5.48
N ALA A 108 9.69 25.87 -4.40
CA ALA A 108 10.39 24.85 -3.66
C ALA A 108 9.35 23.97 -2.95
N CYS A 109 9.42 22.66 -3.17
CA CYS A 109 8.56 21.72 -2.47
C CYS A 109 9.34 21.05 -1.33
N PHE A 110 8.60 20.71 -0.29
CA PHE A 110 9.10 20.05 0.91
C PHE A 110 8.31 18.76 1.13
N ASN A 111 8.97 17.75 1.68
CA ASN A 111 8.34 16.49 2.01
C ASN A 111 8.25 16.33 3.51
N ASP A 112 7.12 15.81 3.97
CA ASP A 112 6.99 15.41 5.36
C ASP A 112 7.93 14.25 5.67
N PRO A 113 8.65 14.30 6.81
CA PRO A 113 9.41 13.17 7.31
C PRO A 113 8.54 11.91 7.37
N PHE A 114 9.06 10.81 6.86
CA PHE A 114 8.44 9.51 7.09
C PHE A 114 8.56 9.19 8.57
N ASN A 115 7.43 9.12 9.25
CA ASN A 115 7.45 8.90 10.68
C ASN A 115 7.83 7.44 10.97
N CYS A 116 9.11 7.14 11.23
CA CYS A 116 9.56 5.81 11.65
C CYS A 116 8.99 5.36 13.03
N THR A 117 8.17 6.20 13.69
CA THR A 117 7.64 5.97 15.06
C THR A 117 6.11 5.97 15.18
N ASP A 118 5.33 6.58 14.28
CA ASP A 118 3.85 6.63 14.36
C ASP A 118 3.17 5.38 13.83
N THR A 119 2.90 4.43 14.70
CA THR A 119 1.66 3.65 14.70
C THR A 119 1.86 2.62 15.79
N GLY A 120 0.80 2.18 16.46
CA GLY A 120 0.83 1.08 17.45
C GLY A 120 1.38 -0.26 16.91
N VAL A 121 1.94 -0.28 15.70
CA VAL A 121 2.86 -1.24 15.14
C VAL A 121 4.07 -0.45 14.68
N SER A 122 5.15 -0.46 15.46
CA SER A 122 6.44 0.15 15.07
C SER A 122 6.75 -0.13 13.60
N TYR A 123 7.26 0.85 12.84
CA TYR A 123 7.81 0.67 11.48
C TYR A 123 9.11 -0.14 11.49
N ARG A 124 9.05 -1.30 12.11
CA ARG A 124 10.02 -2.39 12.10
C ARG A 124 9.88 -3.20 10.82
N TRP A 125 8.97 -2.88 9.90
CA TRP A 125 8.60 -3.81 8.84
C TRP A 125 9.36 -3.56 7.54
N PRO A 126 9.73 -4.61 6.81
CA PRO A 126 10.48 -4.47 5.57
C PRO A 126 9.60 -3.82 4.52
N LEU A 127 9.98 -2.65 4.03
CA LEU A 127 9.24 -1.93 3.00
C LEU A 127 9.80 -2.28 1.61
N THR A 128 8.96 -2.23 0.57
CA THR A 128 9.39 -2.39 -0.84
C THR A 128 8.64 -1.49 -1.79
N SER A 129 9.29 -0.98 -2.83
CA SER A 129 8.63 -0.33 -3.99
C SER A 129 8.15 -1.38 -5.00
N ASP A 130 6.89 -1.35 -5.45
CA ASP A 130 6.44 -2.07 -6.66
C ASP A 130 6.36 -1.07 -7.83
N GLN A 131 6.77 -1.48 -9.02
CA GLN A 131 6.91 -0.58 -10.17
C GLN A 131 5.58 -0.25 -10.85
N GLN A 132 4.51 -1.04 -10.67
CA GLN A 132 3.21 -0.84 -11.34
C GLN A 132 2.00 -1.46 -10.58
N PRO A 133 1.13 -0.65 -9.95
CA PRO A 133 1.29 0.79 -9.70
C PRO A 133 2.46 1.06 -8.75
N THR A 134 3.01 2.28 -8.80
CA THR A 134 4.02 2.72 -7.83
C THR A 134 3.40 2.70 -6.44
N GLU A 135 3.89 1.82 -5.58
CA GLU A 135 3.39 1.63 -4.22
C GLU A 135 4.56 1.43 -3.28
N ILE A 136 4.46 1.99 -2.07
CA ILE A 136 5.31 1.59 -0.96
C ILE A 136 4.54 0.54 -0.17
N LEU A 137 5.05 -0.68 -0.19
CA LEU A 137 4.46 -1.84 0.47
C LEU A 137 5.15 -2.10 1.79
N ARG A 138 4.42 -2.68 2.74
CA ARG A 138 4.91 -3.20 4.02
C ARG A 138 4.80 -4.72 4.03
N LEU A 139 5.90 -5.42 4.28
CA LEU A 139 5.90 -6.86 4.56
C LEU A 139 5.41 -7.11 5.99
N ASN A 140 4.29 -7.81 6.12
CA ASN A 140 3.79 -8.32 7.39
C ASN A 140 4.42 -9.68 7.70
N VAL A 141 5.55 -9.69 8.40
CA VAL A 141 6.29 -10.91 8.83
C VAL A 141 5.41 -11.95 9.55
N GLY A 142 4.39 -11.54 10.30
CA GLY A 142 3.46 -12.48 10.97
C GLY A 142 2.51 -13.22 10.01
N PHE A 143 2.30 -12.66 8.81
CA PHE A 143 1.29 -13.11 7.84
C PHE A 143 1.90 -13.56 6.51
N ASN A 144 3.21 -13.37 6.32
CA ASN A 144 3.96 -13.66 5.10
C ASN A 144 3.36 -13.00 3.84
N ASN A 145 2.78 -11.81 4.00
CA ASN A 145 2.13 -11.03 2.96
C ASN A 145 2.53 -9.55 3.00
N TYR A 146 2.06 -8.78 2.01
CA TYR A 146 2.33 -7.34 1.92
C TYR A 146 1.04 -6.53 2.05
N SER A 147 1.14 -5.34 2.66
CA SER A 147 0.08 -4.33 2.71
C SER A 147 0.56 -3.03 2.07
N ILE A 148 -0.29 -2.35 1.31
CA ILE A 148 0.02 -1.03 0.76
C ILE A 148 0.08 -0.02 1.92
N VAL A 149 1.19 0.71 2.04
CA VAL A 149 1.37 1.80 3.02
C VAL A 149 0.95 3.12 2.43
N CYS A 150 1.49 3.47 1.26
CA CYS A 150 0.91 4.51 0.43
C CYS A 150 1.00 4.16 -1.05
N ASN A 151 0.08 4.77 -1.78
CA ASN A 151 -0.03 4.66 -3.21
C ASN A 151 0.20 6.03 -3.84
N PHE A 152 0.59 5.99 -5.10
CA PHE A 152 0.63 7.15 -5.96
C PHE A 152 -0.46 6.85 -7.01
N PRO A 153 -1.58 7.59 -7.06
CA PRO A 153 -2.64 7.35 -8.05
C PRO A 153 -2.47 8.11 -9.38
N ASP A 154 -1.81 9.28 -9.37
CA ASP A 154 -1.60 10.15 -10.55
C ASP A 154 -0.17 10.04 -11.09
N ASN A 155 0.18 8.87 -11.65
CA ASN A 155 1.59 8.49 -11.75
C ASN A 155 2.25 8.68 -13.12
N ASP A 156 1.51 8.84 -14.22
CA ASP A 156 2.07 8.92 -15.59
C ASP A 156 3.26 7.96 -15.85
N GLY A 157 3.16 6.70 -15.38
CA GLY A 157 4.24 5.71 -15.54
C GLY A 157 5.47 5.91 -14.66
N LEU A 158 5.33 6.59 -13.52
CA LEU A 158 6.33 6.71 -12.47
C LEU A 158 6.86 5.32 -12.06
N VAL A 159 8.18 5.25 -11.90
CA VAL A 159 8.87 4.07 -11.37
C VAL A 159 9.88 4.58 -10.35
N LEU A 160 9.83 4.05 -9.13
CA LEU A 160 10.76 4.38 -8.06
C LEU A 160 11.71 3.21 -7.83
N GLU A 161 13.01 3.52 -7.86
CA GLU A 161 14.14 2.60 -7.70
C GLU A 161 15.13 3.19 -6.70
N ALA A 162 16.11 2.40 -6.26
CA ALA A 162 17.15 2.84 -5.34
C ALA A 162 16.59 3.57 -4.11
N CYS A 163 15.51 3.07 -3.52
CA CYS A 163 14.83 3.76 -2.43
C CYS A 163 15.50 3.54 -1.06
N GLY A 164 15.72 4.63 -0.30
CA GLY A 164 16.24 4.59 1.08
C GLY A 164 15.59 5.62 2.00
N ILE A 165 15.58 5.36 3.31
CA ILE A 165 15.12 6.34 4.34
C ILE A 165 16.36 7.00 4.95
N ASN A 166 16.45 8.32 4.83
CA ASN A 166 17.58 9.06 5.38
C ASN A 166 17.48 9.13 6.92
N PRO A 167 18.51 8.67 7.67
CA PRO A 167 18.47 8.67 9.13
C PRO A 167 18.53 10.08 9.76
N VAL A 168 18.91 11.11 9.00
CA VAL A 168 19.07 12.48 9.50
C VAL A 168 17.76 13.27 9.48
N ASP A 169 16.98 13.15 8.40
CA ASP A 169 15.72 13.89 8.20
C ASP A 169 14.47 12.98 8.16
N SER A 170 14.65 11.66 8.27
CA SER A 170 13.61 10.64 8.14
C SER A 170 12.81 10.70 6.84
N THR A 171 13.31 11.33 5.78
CA THR A 171 12.62 11.41 4.49
C THR A 171 12.99 10.20 3.61
N ILE A 172 12.03 9.72 2.81
CA ILE A 172 12.28 8.69 1.80
C ILE A 172 12.89 9.36 0.58
N TYR A 173 14.02 8.85 0.12
CA TYR A 173 14.66 9.23 -1.13
C TYR A 173 14.63 8.06 -2.08
N CYS A 174 14.29 8.34 -3.34
CA CYS A 174 14.27 7.34 -4.40
C CYS A 174 14.85 7.93 -5.67
N THR A 175 15.19 7.07 -6.61
CA THR A 175 15.45 7.42 -7.99
C THR A 175 14.18 7.20 -8.81
N GLU A 176 13.68 8.28 -9.40
CA GLU A 176 12.62 8.24 -10.40
C GLU A 176 13.21 7.76 -11.73
N ALA A 177 12.71 6.62 -12.21
CA ALA A 177 13.29 5.84 -13.31
C ALA A 177 12.50 5.92 -14.63
N SER A 178 11.52 6.82 -14.75
CA SER A 178 10.77 7.04 -16.00
C SER A 178 11.51 7.99 -16.96
N GLY A 179 11.45 7.68 -18.26
CA GLY A 179 12.05 8.50 -19.32
C GLY A 179 13.57 8.36 -19.51
N THR A 180 14.17 9.30 -20.22
CA THR A 180 15.60 9.30 -20.63
C THR A 180 16.57 9.75 -19.54
N PHE A 181 16.09 10.50 -18.55
CA PHE A 181 16.88 11.03 -17.43
C PHE A 181 16.23 10.65 -16.11
N ARG A 182 16.97 9.91 -15.28
CA ARG A 182 16.57 9.59 -13.91
C ARG A 182 16.72 10.81 -13.01
N ASN A 183 15.94 10.87 -11.94
CA ASN A 183 16.01 11.99 -10.98
C ASN A 183 16.07 11.45 -9.57
N LEU A 184 16.84 12.11 -8.71
CA LEU A 184 16.69 11.88 -7.28
C LEU A 184 15.43 12.61 -6.84
N VAL A 185 14.60 11.93 -6.08
CA VAL A 185 13.36 12.46 -5.57
C VAL A 185 13.25 12.22 -4.08
N ARG A 186 12.54 13.14 -3.40
CA ARG A 186 12.01 12.91 -2.06
C ARG A 186 10.55 12.49 -2.18
N VAL A 187 10.16 11.56 -1.33
CA VAL A 187 8.85 10.94 -1.34
C VAL A 187 8.15 11.20 -0.01
N THR A 188 6.97 11.80 -0.08
CA THR A 188 6.02 11.87 1.03
C THR A 188 5.06 10.70 0.91
N CYS A 189 4.95 9.93 1.99
CA CYS A 189 4.13 8.72 2.04
C CYS A 189 3.23 8.78 3.28
N PRO A 190 2.04 9.42 3.17
CA PRO A 190 1.09 9.48 4.27
C PRO A 190 0.58 8.09 4.64
N THR A 191 0.46 7.80 5.93
CA THR A 191 -0.06 6.49 6.40
C THR A 191 -1.54 6.54 6.79
N ASP A 192 -2.20 7.68 6.55
CA ASP A 192 -3.64 7.89 6.78
C ASP A 192 -4.50 7.48 5.57
N GLY A 193 -3.88 6.93 4.52
CA GLY A 193 -4.54 6.54 3.28
C GLY A 193 -4.62 7.66 2.23
N SER A 194 -4.07 8.84 2.52
CA SER A 194 -3.92 9.90 1.52
C SER A 194 -2.87 9.54 0.45
N PRO A 195 -3.01 10.02 -0.80
CA PRO A 195 -2.02 9.82 -1.85
C PRO A 195 -0.62 10.29 -1.45
N GLY A 196 0.40 9.54 -1.86
CA GLY A 196 1.79 9.96 -1.77
C GLY A 196 2.12 11.10 -2.74
N TYR A 197 3.18 11.85 -2.45
CA TYR A 197 3.64 12.99 -3.25
C TYR A 197 5.15 12.99 -3.45
N ILE A 198 5.63 13.60 -4.55
CA ILE A 198 7.04 13.56 -4.98
C ILE A 198 7.60 14.95 -5.21
N CYS A 199 8.82 15.16 -4.70
CA CYS A 199 9.64 16.34 -4.93
C CYS A 199 10.89 15.99 -5.72
N PHE A 200 11.18 16.71 -6.79
CA PHE A 200 12.35 16.47 -7.62
C PHE A 200 13.56 17.27 -7.14
N LEU A 201 14.68 16.60 -6.90
CA LEU A 201 15.93 17.21 -6.41
C LEU A 201 16.92 17.49 -7.55
N GLY A 202 16.70 16.88 -8.72
CA GLY A 202 17.49 17.11 -9.93
C GLY A 202 17.80 15.82 -10.70
N THR A 203 18.39 16.00 -11.88
CA THR A 203 18.84 14.92 -12.76
C THR A 203 19.95 14.12 -12.08
N TYR A 204 19.81 12.80 -12.12
CA TYR A 204 20.58 11.86 -11.34
C TYR A 204 21.14 10.70 -12.19
N ARG A 205 21.91 9.80 -11.57
CA ARG A 205 22.55 8.67 -12.23
C ARG A 205 21.55 7.52 -12.48
N ASN A 206 21.90 6.67 -13.43
CA ASN A 206 21.16 5.43 -13.72
C ASN A 206 21.55 4.35 -12.71
N VAL A 207 20.91 4.36 -11.55
CA VAL A 207 21.10 3.41 -10.44
C VAL A 207 19.81 2.67 -10.14
N ASN A 208 19.96 1.49 -9.54
CA ASN A 208 18.87 0.57 -9.22
C ASN A 208 18.78 0.28 -7.73
N ALA A 209 19.88 0.46 -6.98
CA ALA A 209 19.97 0.20 -5.56
C ALA A 209 20.39 1.49 -4.83
N GLY A 210 19.83 1.74 -3.65
CA GLY A 210 20.10 2.98 -2.91
C GLY A 210 19.77 2.87 -1.43
N ASN A 211 20.66 3.35 -0.56
CA ASN A 211 20.44 3.42 0.88
C ASN A 211 21.30 4.50 1.52
N PHE A 212 21.23 4.66 2.84
CA PHE A 212 21.91 5.73 3.57
C PHE A 212 22.99 5.21 4.51
N ARG A 213 24.07 5.98 4.64
CA ARG A 213 24.99 5.90 5.78
C ARG A 213 24.36 6.57 7.00
N ASP A 214 24.87 6.26 8.19
CA ASP A 214 24.37 6.85 9.45
C ASP A 214 24.51 8.37 9.50
N ASN A 215 25.44 8.94 8.73
CA ASN A 215 25.65 10.40 8.63
C ASN A 215 24.71 11.09 7.62
N GLY A 216 23.82 10.35 6.95
CA GLY A 216 22.89 10.90 5.96
C GLY A 216 23.42 10.98 4.53
N ASP A 217 24.63 10.48 4.26
CA ASP A 217 25.11 10.35 2.88
C ASP A 217 24.33 9.25 2.16
N TYR A 218 23.84 9.57 0.97
CA TYR A 218 23.10 8.63 0.13
C TYR A 218 24.06 7.81 -0.73
N VAL A 219 24.04 6.50 -0.55
CA VAL A 219 24.87 5.53 -1.26
C VAL A 219 24.01 4.82 -2.29
N SER A 220 24.44 4.79 -3.54
CA SER A 220 23.67 4.13 -4.60
C SER A 220 24.55 3.35 -5.54
N ALA A 221 24.00 2.28 -6.11
CA ALA A 221 24.72 1.41 -7.02
C ALA A 221 23.89 1.02 -8.24
N ARG A 222 24.60 0.69 -9.32
CA ARG A 222 24.02 0.04 -10.48
C ARG A 222 24.22 -1.47 -10.39
N SER A 223 23.13 -2.23 -10.51
CA SER A 223 23.11 -3.70 -10.32
C SER A 223 24.02 -4.50 -11.26
N SER A 224 24.49 -3.90 -12.35
CA SER A 224 25.30 -4.54 -13.40
C SER A 224 26.52 -3.71 -13.84
N GLY A 225 27.25 -3.14 -12.88
CA GLY A 225 28.42 -2.30 -13.16
C GLY A 225 29.46 -2.26 -12.05
N ASN A 226 30.47 -1.41 -12.24
CA ASN A 226 31.41 -1.04 -11.17
C ASN A 226 31.01 0.30 -10.54
N ASP A 227 29.72 0.61 -10.53
CA ASP A 227 29.23 1.96 -10.34
C ASP A 227 28.62 2.05 -8.94
N LEU A 228 29.46 2.38 -7.94
CA LEU A 228 29.05 2.68 -6.56
C LEU A 228 29.36 4.14 -6.26
N TYR A 229 28.33 4.89 -5.89
CA TYR A 229 28.37 6.33 -5.74
C TYR A 229 27.96 6.76 -4.33
N VAL A 230 28.55 7.84 -3.83
CA VAL A 230 28.24 8.39 -2.50
C VAL A 230 27.93 9.88 -2.62
N PHE A 231 26.67 10.23 -2.37
CA PHE A 231 26.15 11.58 -2.47
C PHE A 231 25.97 12.16 -1.07
N PRO A 232 26.84 13.10 -0.66
CA PRO A 232 26.70 13.76 0.62
C PRO A 232 25.51 14.73 0.63
N ASP A 233 24.98 14.96 1.82
CA ASP A 233 24.10 16.10 2.13
C ASP A 233 22.88 16.26 1.20
N VAL A 234 22.29 15.14 0.77
CA VAL A 234 21.07 15.17 -0.07
C VAL A 234 19.87 15.81 0.64
N ALA A 235 19.90 15.90 1.97
CA ALA A 235 18.94 16.60 2.80
C ALA A 235 18.96 18.13 2.61
N SER A 236 20.11 18.71 2.25
CA SER A 236 20.20 20.15 1.99
C SER A 236 19.65 20.57 0.62
N LEU A 237 19.41 19.61 -0.28
CA LEU A 237 19.03 19.91 -1.65
C LEU A 237 17.64 20.54 -1.73
N PRO A 238 17.46 21.57 -2.57
CA PRO A 238 16.13 22.10 -2.84
C PRO A 238 15.31 21.07 -3.63
N GLY A 239 14.06 20.87 -3.23
CA GLY A 239 13.08 20.08 -3.99
C GLY A 239 12.21 21.00 -4.85
N PHE A 240 11.74 20.49 -5.98
CA PHE A 240 10.92 21.26 -6.92
C PHE A 240 9.74 20.47 -7.46
N THR A 241 8.68 21.22 -7.75
CA THR A 241 7.54 20.75 -8.52
C THR A 241 7.18 21.85 -9.52
N PRO A 242 7.20 21.59 -10.85
CA PRO A 242 7.40 20.30 -11.53
C PRO A 242 8.88 19.88 -11.65
N LYS A 243 9.13 18.71 -12.24
CA LYS A 243 10.46 18.15 -12.52
C LYS A 243 11.41 19.20 -13.12
N ASN A 244 12.43 19.59 -12.36
CA ASN A 244 13.42 20.56 -12.78
C ASN A 244 14.63 19.85 -13.44
N ILE A 245 14.59 19.69 -14.76
CA ILE A 245 15.65 19.02 -15.54
C ILE A 245 16.94 19.85 -15.68
N SER A 246 16.98 21.09 -15.18
CA SER A 246 18.16 21.96 -15.30
C SER A 246 19.19 21.78 -14.19
N LEU A 247 18.79 21.18 -13.06
CA LEU A 247 19.67 20.89 -11.93
C LEU A 247 20.26 19.49 -12.09
N ASP A 248 21.54 19.41 -12.44
CA ASP A 248 22.29 18.16 -12.55
C ASP A 248 23.08 17.89 -11.27
N ILE A 249 22.59 16.96 -10.46
CA ILE A 249 23.17 16.63 -9.15
C ILE A 249 24.23 15.52 -9.24
N ARG A 250 24.50 14.97 -10.42
CA ARG A 250 25.50 13.89 -10.62
C ARG A 250 26.92 14.30 -10.22
N ASN A 251 27.19 15.61 -10.20
CA ASN A 251 28.50 16.19 -9.86
C ASN A 251 28.72 16.38 -8.35
N MET A 252 27.70 16.15 -7.51
CA MET A 252 27.84 16.24 -6.04
C MET A 252 28.40 14.95 -5.42
N ASP A 253 28.49 13.89 -6.20
CA ASP A 253 29.12 12.64 -5.81
C ASP A 253 30.55 12.88 -5.30
N ASN A 254 30.84 12.42 -4.08
CA ASN A 254 32.17 12.50 -3.48
C ASN A 254 33.15 11.46 -4.08
N GLY A 255 32.68 10.64 -5.02
CA GLY A 255 33.53 9.83 -5.89
C GLY A 255 32.84 8.56 -6.34
N ASP A 256 32.94 8.28 -7.64
CA ASP A 256 32.74 6.93 -8.16
C ASP A 256 33.82 6.02 -7.57
N LEU A 257 33.42 5.12 -6.66
CA LEU A 257 34.36 4.20 -6.03
C LEU A 257 34.91 3.19 -7.06
N ASN A 258 34.32 3.12 -8.26
CA ASN A 258 34.61 2.18 -9.34
C ASN A 258 34.69 0.73 -8.82
N ARG A 259 33.77 0.37 -7.94
CA ARG A 259 33.70 -0.93 -7.28
C ARG A 259 32.54 -1.75 -7.77
N ARG A 260 32.84 -3.02 -7.99
CA ARG A 260 31.87 -3.99 -8.45
C ARG A 260 30.89 -4.27 -7.33
N VAL A 261 29.63 -3.94 -7.60
CA VAL A 261 28.49 -4.31 -6.79
C VAL A 261 27.65 -5.25 -7.63
N PHE A 262 27.15 -6.33 -7.01
CA PHE A 262 26.27 -7.28 -7.66
C PHE A 262 25.07 -7.52 -6.77
N GLY A 263 23.89 -7.28 -7.32
CA GLY A 263 22.64 -7.30 -6.59
C GLY A 263 21.72 -6.22 -7.12
N ASP A 264 20.43 -6.46 -7.02
CA ASP A 264 19.41 -5.49 -7.46
C ASP A 264 19.22 -4.39 -6.41
N ASP A 265 19.59 -4.67 -5.15
CA ASP A 265 19.46 -3.76 -4.02
C ASP A 265 20.69 -3.79 -3.07
N LEU A 266 20.82 -2.77 -2.20
CA LEU A 266 21.90 -2.61 -1.23
C LEU A 266 21.43 -2.02 0.10
N VAL A 267 22.15 -2.36 1.16
CA VAL A 267 22.10 -1.65 2.45
C VAL A 267 23.49 -1.21 2.88
N VAL A 268 23.56 -0.24 3.78
CA VAL A 268 24.81 0.12 4.47
C VAL A 268 24.73 -0.36 5.91
N VAL A 269 25.80 -1.02 6.39
CA VAL A 269 25.91 -1.46 7.78
C VAL A 269 27.29 -1.19 8.38
N ARG A 270 27.33 -1.02 9.70
CA ARG A 270 28.55 -1.11 10.50
C ARG A 270 28.76 -2.54 10.97
N ALA A 271 29.93 -3.09 10.68
CA ALA A 271 30.33 -4.41 11.11
C ALA A 271 31.86 -4.54 11.15
N ASP A 272 32.36 -5.37 12.06
CA ASP A 272 33.71 -5.93 11.98
C ASP A 272 33.65 -7.28 11.26
N ILE A 273 34.12 -7.32 10.01
CA ILE A 273 34.04 -8.52 9.16
C ILE A 273 35.25 -9.45 9.34
N GLY A 274 36.13 -9.17 10.31
CA GLY A 274 37.31 -9.98 10.60
C GLY A 274 38.46 -9.82 9.60
N ASP A 275 38.48 -8.75 8.81
CA ASP A 275 39.60 -8.41 7.90
C ASP A 275 40.74 -7.63 8.58
N GLY A 276 40.57 -7.30 9.87
CA GLY A 276 41.51 -6.51 10.65
C GLY A 276 41.29 -5.00 10.58
N SER A 277 40.26 -4.53 9.86
CA SER A 277 39.88 -3.11 9.85
C SER A 277 39.09 -2.66 11.08
N GLY A 278 38.55 -3.62 11.86
CA GLY A 278 37.68 -3.36 13.00
C GLY A 278 36.25 -3.02 12.56
N GLU A 279 35.45 -2.46 13.46
CA GLU A 279 34.09 -2.03 13.14
C GLU A 279 34.10 -0.79 12.22
N THR A 280 33.50 -0.92 11.04
CA THR A 280 33.51 0.11 9.99
C THR A 280 32.31 -0.06 9.07
N GLU A 281 32.06 0.93 8.19
CA GLU A 281 30.90 0.92 7.28
C GLU A 281 31.15 0.12 6.00
N TRP A 282 30.19 -0.75 5.68
CA TRP A 282 30.18 -1.62 4.51
C TRP A 282 28.86 -1.47 3.77
N THR A 283 28.91 -1.39 2.43
CA THR A 283 27.72 -1.75 1.64
C THR A 283 27.56 -3.25 1.64
N VAL A 284 26.33 -3.75 1.71
CA VAL A 284 26.01 -5.17 1.60
C VAL A 284 25.02 -5.36 0.47
N THR A 285 25.38 -6.19 -0.51
CA THR A 285 24.47 -6.64 -1.57
C THR A 285 24.45 -8.14 -1.66
N CYS A 286 23.31 -8.69 -2.07
CA CYS A 286 23.11 -10.13 -2.14
C CYS A 286 22.76 -10.55 -3.58
N SER A 287 23.47 -11.54 -4.12
CA SER A 287 23.28 -12.03 -5.48
C SER A 287 23.62 -13.52 -5.55
N GLY A 288 22.63 -14.35 -5.85
CA GLY A 288 22.76 -15.80 -5.75
C GLY A 288 23.27 -16.21 -4.37
N THR A 289 24.20 -17.15 -4.34
CA THR A 289 24.86 -17.60 -3.10
C THR A 289 25.97 -16.66 -2.62
N GLN A 290 26.08 -15.45 -3.16
CA GLN A 290 27.16 -14.53 -2.87
C GLN A 290 26.65 -13.27 -2.18
N VAL A 291 27.46 -12.76 -1.26
CA VAL A 291 27.32 -11.44 -0.65
C VAL A 291 28.54 -10.62 -1.03
N VAL A 292 28.32 -9.39 -1.49
CA VAL A 292 29.39 -8.44 -1.79
C VAL A 292 29.42 -7.38 -0.70
N LEU A 293 30.62 -7.19 -0.13
CA LEU A 293 30.91 -6.17 0.87
C LEU A 293 31.90 -5.17 0.28
N VAL A 294 31.58 -3.87 0.30
CA VAL A 294 32.50 -2.79 -0.10
C VAL A 294 32.70 -1.85 1.09
N GLY A 295 33.95 -1.69 1.52
CA GLY A 295 34.28 -0.81 2.64
C GLY A 295 34.18 0.65 2.23
N LEU A 296 33.33 1.43 2.90
CA LEU A 296 33.08 2.84 2.54
C LEU A 296 34.06 3.80 3.20
N THR A 297 34.48 3.51 4.42
CA THR A 297 35.35 4.37 5.26
C THR A 297 36.80 3.92 5.33
N ILE A 298 37.13 2.80 4.66
CA ILE A 298 38.49 2.24 4.64
C ILE A 298 39.22 2.74 3.38
N ALA A 299 40.46 3.19 3.55
CA ALA A 299 41.30 3.63 2.44
C ALA A 299 41.43 2.52 1.38
N GLY A 300 41.15 2.87 0.12
CA GLY A 300 41.20 1.92 -0.99
C GLY A 300 39.98 1.02 -1.13
N ASN A 301 38.92 1.25 -0.34
CA ASN A 301 37.59 0.64 -0.47
C ASN A 301 37.65 -0.86 -0.77
N PRO A 302 38.16 -1.69 0.17
CA PRO A 302 38.32 -3.12 -0.03
C PRO A 302 36.97 -3.74 -0.41
N THR A 303 37.02 -4.72 -1.30
CA THR A 303 35.83 -5.41 -1.82
C THR A 303 35.99 -6.89 -1.55
N TYR A 304 35.01 -7.47 -0.86
CA TYR A 304 34.94 -8.90 -0.59
C TYR A 304 33.71 -9.48 -1.26
N THR A 305 33.89 -10.58 -2.00
CA THR A 305 32.79 -11.42 -2.48
C THR A 305 32.84 -12.70 -1.68
N LEU A 306 31.87 -12.87 -0.78
CA LEU A 306 31.81 -13.98 0.17
C LEU A 306 30.71 -14.95 -0.25
N ASN A 307 30.96 -16.24 -0.13
CA ASN A 307 29.96 -17.27 -0.38
C ASN A 307 29.15 -17.53 0.90
N MET A 308 27.83 -17.60 0.75
CA MET A 308 26.95 -17.97 1.85
C MET A 308 27.19 -19.41 2.32
N VAL A 309 27.26 -19.59 3.64
CA VAL A 309 27.37 -20.91 4.29
C VAL A 309 26.21 -21.08 5.26
N GLY A 310 25.52 -22.24 5.19
CA GLY A 310 24.35 -22.55 6.00
C GLY A 310 23.07 -22.59 5.17
N ALA A 311 22.61 -21.43 4.69
CA ALA A 311 21.51 -21.29 3.74
C ALA A 311 22.03 -20.88 2.36
N ALA A 312 21.48 -21.49 1.32
CA ALA A 312 21.79 -21.16 -0.07
C ALA A 312 20.47 -20.86 -0.81
N PRO A 313 20.31 -19.65 -1.37
CA PRO A 313 19.09 -19.30 -2.09
C PRO A 313 18.94 -20.12 -3.37
N LEU A 314 17.68 -20.34 -3.76
CA LEU A 314 17.34 -21.11 -4.96
C LEU A 314 17.43 -20.30 -6.27
N THR A 315 17.69 -18.99 -6.21
CA THR A 315 17.80 -18.13 -7.40
C THR A 315 18.95 -17.14 -7.31
N SER A 316 19.19 -16.43 -8.42
CA SER A 316 20.30 -15.50 -8.60
C SER A 316 20.06 -14.09 -8.08
N LEU A 317 18.82 -13.66 -7.80
CA LEU A 317 18.53 -12.25 -7.51
C LEU A 317 17.84 -12.08 -6.16
N ALA A 318 18.38 -11.18 -5.34
CA ALA A 318 17.73 -10.65 -4.15
C ALA A 318 17.32 -9.21 -4.44
N PRO A 319 16.09 -8.97 -4.93
CA PRO A 319 15.64 -7.64 -5.27
C PRO A 319 15.16 -6.82 -4.07
N SER A 320 15.38 -7.30 -2.84
CA SER A 320 15.24 -6.44 -1.67
C SER A 320 16.23 -6.90 -0.60
N VAL A 321 16.93 -5.94 -0.01
CA VAL A 321 17.86 -6.12 1.09
C VAL A 321 17.47 -5.15 2.20
N TRP A 322 17.35 -5.63 3.42
CA TRP A 322 17.00 -4.80 4.58
C TRP A 322 18.08 -4.89 5.65
N SER A 323 18.29 -3.79 6.36
CA SER A 323 19.10 -3.75 7.58
C SER A 323 18.27 -3.37 8.80
N TYR A 324 18.63 -3.85 9.97
CA TYR A 324 17.97 -3.50 11.22
C TYR A 324 18.96 -3.44 12.37
N GLN A 325 18.65 -2.66 13.39
CA GLN A 325 19.40 -2.69 14.64
C GLN A 325 19.14 -4.01 15.37
N GLY A 326 20.19 -4.81 15.57
CA GLY A 326 20.16 -6.00 16.42
C GLY A 326 20.64 -5.71 17.85
N PRO A 327 20.60 -6.71 18.74
CA PRO A 327 21.00 -6.55 20.14
C PRO A 327 22.49 -6.23 20.32
N THR A 328 23.33 -6.76 19.43
CA THR A 328 24.79 -6.65 19.48
C THR A 328 25.37 -6.01 18.23
N SER A 329 24.68 -6.12 17.09
CA SER A 329 25.15 -5.63 15.79
C SER A 329 24.00 -5.47 14.80
N GLN A 330 24.26 -4.81 13.67
CA GLN A 330 23.26 -4.65 12.62
C GLN A 330 22.99 -5.98 11.92
N LEU A 331 21.70 -6.26 11.72
CA LEU A 331 21.18 -7.48 11.10
C LEU A 331 20.89 -7.18 9.63
N VAL A 332 21.25 -8.09 8.72
CA VAL A 332 21.00 -7.94 7.28
C VAL A 332 20.16 -9.10 6.77
N TYR A 333 19.17 -8.78 5.95
CA TYR A 333 18.22 -9.73 5.37
C TYR A 333 18.13 -9.53 3.87
N CYS A 334 18.27 -10.61 3.09
CA CYS A 334 18.12 -10.60 1.65
C CYS A 334 16.85 -11.39 1.27
N ALA A 335 15.93 -10.78 0.51
CA ALA A 335 14.76 -11.49 -0.05
C ALA A 335 15.04 -11.97 -1.46
N TYR A 336 15.18 -13.28 -1.64
CA TYR A 336 15.39 -13.93 -2.92
C TYR A 336 14.10 -14.33 -3.59
N GLN A 337 14.01 -14.19 -4.91
CA GLN A 337 12.92 -14.77 -5.69
C GLN A 337 12.99 -16.31 -5.67
N GLN A 338 11.87 -17.03 -5.74
CA GLN A 338 11.93 -18.48 -5.92
C GLN A 338 11.91 -18.90 -7.40
N GLN A 339 12.73 -19.89 -7.76
CA GLN A 339 12.93 -20.29 -9.17
C GLN A 339 11.64 -20.80 -9.83
N ASN A 340 10.80 -21.48 -9.05
CA ASN A 340 9.56 -22.09 -9.52
C ASN A 340 8.34 -21.19 -9.36
N ASN A 341 8.49 -20.05 -8.68
CA ASN A 341 7.41 -19.09 -8.46
C ASN A 341 7.97 -17.69 -8.25
N LEU A 342 7.91 -16.89 -9.31
CA LEU A 342 8.33 -15.49 -9.31
C LEU A 342 7.54 -14.62 -8.33
N ASN A 343 6.43 -15.12 -7.77
CA ASN A 343 5.61 -14.45 -6.76
C ASN A 343 5.91 -14.92 -5.33
N GLN A 344 6.87 -15.81 -5.11
CA GLN A 344 7.31 -16.19 -3.78
C GLN A 344 8.70 -15.62 -3.52
N ARG A 345 8.98 -15.33 -2.26
CA ARG A 345 10.30 -14.91 -1.82
C ARG A 345 10.80 -15.80 -0.68
N GLU A 346 12.10 -15.99 -0.64
CA GLU A 346 12.81 -16.59 0.48
C GLU A 346 13.62 -15.50 1.17
N VAL A 347 13.42 -15.30 2.48
CA VAL A 347 14.19 -14.32 3.24
C VAL A 347 15.33 -15.04 3.96
N ILE A 348 16.55 -14.63 3.66
CA ILE A 348 17.78 -15.16 4.24
C ILE A 348 18.44 -14.06 5.06
N GLN A 349 18.71 -14.34 6.33
CA GLN A 349 19.55 -13.50 7.17
C GLN A 349 21.02 -13.79 6.88
N VAL A 350 21.82 -12.77 6.64
CA VAL A 350 23.29 -12.86 6.50
C VAL A 350 23.97 -12.20 7.68
N PHE A 351 25.15 -12.69 8.06
CA PHE A 351 25.86 -12.24 9.26
C PHE A 351 27.23 -11.64 8.89
N PRO A 352 27.31 -10.32 8.58
CA PRO A 352 28.58 -9.67 8.23
C PRO A 352 29.69 -9.89 9.26
N GLU A 353 29.38 -9.82 10.56
CA GLU A 353 30.37 -10.06 11.63
C GLU A 353 30.85 -11.51 11.75
N GLY A 354 30.10 -12.46 11.20
CA GLY A 354 30.49 -13.86 11.13
C GLY A 354 31.37 -14.18 9.92
N SER A 355 31.70 -13.18 9.10
CA SER A 355 32.45 -13.37 7.87
C SER A 355 33.85 -13.92 8.13
N ASN A 356 34.32 -14.75 7.21
CA ASN A 356 35.70 -15.20 7.15
C ASN A 356 36.30 -14.74 5.82
N THR A 357 37.08 -13.65 5.87
CA THR A 357 37.72 -13.07 4.69
C THR A 357 38.92 -13.87 4.18
N THR A 358 39.37 -14.89 4.92
CA THR A 358 40.40 -15.83 4.46
C THR A 358 39.80 -16.98 3.67
N THR A 359 38.65 -17.53 4.11
CA THR A 359 37.93 -18.60 3.40
C THR A 359 36.92 -18.09 2.38
N PHE A 360 36.66 -16.78 2.36
CA PHE A 360 35.64 -16.11 1.54
C PHE A 360 34.23 -16.66 1.81
N GLU A 361 33.89 -16.77 3.09
CA GLU A 361 32.61 -17.32 3.55
C GLU A 361 31.87 -16.30 4.43
N ILE A 362 30.55 -16.29 4.34
CA ILE A 362 29.66 -15.52 5.22
C ILE A 362 28.54 -16.44 5.73
N PRO A 363 28.30 -16.52 7.05
CA PRO A 363 27.19 -17.30 7.58
C PRO A 363 25.85 -16.73 7.08
N ALA A 364 24.93 -17.62 6.75
CA ALA A 364 23.59 -17.28 6.30
C ALA A 364 22.56 -18.30 6.82
N VAL A 365 21.37 -17.82 7.19
CA VAL A 365 20.27 -18.65 7.70
C VAL A 365 18.96 -18.23 7.02
N GLN A 366 18.23 -19.18 6.45
CA GLN A 366 16.88 -18.95 5.95
C GLN A 366 15.94 -18.75 7.15
N ILE A 367 15.25 -17.62 7.18
CA ILE A 367 14.36 -17.27 8.30
C ILE A 367 12.88 -17.36 7.92
N MET A 368 12.53 -17.27 6.64
CA MET A 368 11.14 -17.14 6.21
C MET A 368 10.92 -17.43 4.72
N ASN A 369 9.71 -17.89 4.38
CA ASN A 369 9.19 -17.94 3.00
C ASN A 369 7.94 -17.07 2.88
N LEU A 370 7.94 -16.15 1.92
CA LEU A 370 6.82 -15.26 1.59
C LEU A 370 5.95 -15.92 0.51
N ASN A 371 4.64 -15.93 0.75
CA ASN A 371 3.68 -16.67 -0.08
C ASN A 371 2.89 -15.79 -1.05
N GLU A 372 3.06 -14.46 -1.02
CA GLU A 372 2.24 -13.53 -1.80
C GLU A 372 2.98 -12.73 -2.86
N ARG A 373 2.18 -12.33 -3.87
CA ARG A 373 2.53 -11.50 -5.02
C ARG A 373 3.20 -10.20 -4.58
N VAL A 374 4.52 -10.16 -4.63
CA VAL A 374 5.20 -8.94 -5.06
C VAL A 374 5.84 -9.23 -6.40
N ARG A 375 5.30 -8.60 -7.44
CA ARG A 375 5.66 -8.95 -8.81
C ARG A 375 7.08 -8.48 -9.11
N ARG A 376 7.51 -7.36 -8.51
CA ARG A 376 8.83 -6.72 -8.67
C ARG A 376 9.13 -5.75 -7.51
N ALA A 377 9.25 -6.28 -6.29
CA ALA A 377 9.87 -5.51 -5.22
C ALA A 377 11.34 -5.38 -5.57
N ASP A 378 11.81 -4.17 -5.87
CA ASP A 378 13.17 -3.94 -6.38
C ASP A 378 14.08 -3.22 -5.37
N ASP A 379 13.52 -2.60 -4.32
CA ASP A 379 14.29 -2.06 -3.19
C ASP A 379 13.73 -2.45 -1.83
N GLY A 380 14.61 -2.73 -0.89
CA GLY A 380 14.33 -2.88 0.52
C GLY A 380 14.47 -1.55 1.26
N LEU A 381 13.35 -1.05 1.76
CA LEU A 381 13.26 0.16 2.56
C LEU A 381 13.18 -0.22 4.05
N ASN A 382 14.02 0.38 4.89
CA ASN A 382 13.97 0.21 6.34
C ASN A 382 14.45 1.47 7.07
N CYS A 383 13.91 1.70 8.27
CA CYS A 383 14.45 2.69 9.19
C CYS A 383 15.72 2.08 9.83
N LEU A 384 16.90 2.66 9.59
CA LEU A 384 18.21 2.12 10.02
C LEU A 384 18.30 1.79 11.53
N ASN A 385 17.54 2.51 12.35
CA ASN A 385 17.52 2.34 13.81
C ASN A 385 16.35 1.49 14.33
N ALA A 386 15.53 0.92 13.45
CA ALA A 386 14.45 0.04 13.87
C ALA A 386 14.99 -1.33 14.26
N THR A 387 14.39 -1.93 15.28
CA THR A 387 14.67 -3.33 15.62
C THR A 387 14.09 -4.26 14.56
N SER A 388 14.75 -5.38 14.29
CA SER A 388 14.26 -6.34 13.30
C SER A 388 12.84 -6.87 13.63
N PRO A 389 11.95 -6.98 12.61
CA PRO A 389 10.64 -7.61 12.73
C PRO A 389 10.73 -9.14 12.58
N PHE A 390 11.87 -9.62 12.09
CA PHE A 390 12.07 -11.03 11.79
C PHE A 390 12.38 -11.82 13.05
N PRO A 391 11.93 -13.09 13.13
CA PRO A 391 12.30 -13.95 14.24
C PRO A 391 13.83 -14.11 14.29
N VAL A 392 14.39 -14.08 15.50
CA VAL A 392 15.84 -14.23 15.71
C VAL A 392 16.25 -15.65 15.33
N GLY A 393 17.20 -15.77 14.39
CA GLY A 393 17.57 -17.00 13.67
C GLY A 393 18.19 -18.18 14.45
N ASN A 394 17.98 -18.28 15.77
CA ASN A 394 18.50 -19.38 16.60
C ASN A 394 17.44 -20.28 17.24
N SER A 395 16.15 -20.10 16.92
CA SER A 395 15.08 -20.90 17.51
C SER A 395 14.38 -21.76 16.46
N THR A 396 14.83 -23.00 16.28
CA THR A 396 14.04 -24.10 15.71
C THR A 396 12.91 -24.54 16.66
N THR A 397 12.27 -23.59 17.36
CA THR A 397 10.95 -23.84 17.93
C THR A 397 9.98 -23.92 16.78
N THR A 398 9.42 -25.10 16.55
CA THR A 398 8.09 -25.25 15.96
C THR A 398 7.26 -24.08 16.45
N THR A 399 6.90 -23.16 15.56
CA THR A 399 6.09 -21.99 15.89
C THR A 399 4.77 -22.52 16.41
N THR A 400 4.67 -22.62 17.73
CA THR A 400 3.39 -22.44 18.39
C THR A 400 3.01 -21.02 18.04
N ILE A 401 2.20 -20.88 16.98
CA ILE A 401 1.63 -19.60 16.57
C ILE A 401 1.09 -18.98 17.86
N ALA A 402 1.64 -17.84 18.26
CA ALA A 402 1.27 -17.21 19.51
C ALA A 402 -0.25 -17.01 19.49
N PRO A 403 -0.96 -17.43 20.56
CA PRO A 403 -2.39 -17.22 20.60
C PRO A 403 -2.66 -15.72 20.51
N CYS A 404 -3.50 -15.30 19.56
CA CYS A 404 -4.02 -13.95 19.62
C CYS A 404 -5.13 -13.91 20.66
N PHE A 405 -5.19 -12.78 21.35
CA PHE A 405 -6.28 -12.45 22.26
C PHE A 405 -7.13 -11.37 21.59
N SER A 406 -8.43 -11.43 21.85
CA SER A 406 -9.35 -10.37 21.44
C SER A 406 -9.99 -9.79 22.67
N ASP A 407 -10.15 -8.47 22.70
CA ASP A 407 -10.80 -7.79 23.81
C ASP A 407 -12.32 -7.73 23.57
N PRO A 408 -13.15 -7.89 24.63
CA PRO A 408 -14.59 -7.68 24.54
C PRO A 408 -14.92 -6.30 23.98
N PHE A 409 -15.85 -6.26 23.02
CA PHE A 409 -16.41 -5.01 22.55
C PHE A 409 -17.29 -4.40 23.64
N ASP A 410 -17.04 -3.15 24.01
CA ASP A 410 -17.80 -2.48 25.07
C ASP A 410 -19.19 -2.05 24.58
N CYS A 411 -20.12 -2.99 24.60
CA CYS A 411 -21.52 -2.75 24.27
C CYS A 411 -22.21 -1.74 25.21
N THR A 412 -21.64 -1.41 26.39
CA THR A 412 -22.27 -0.45 27.30
C THR A 412 -22.09 0.98 26.82
N THR A 413 -20.92 1.30 26.27
CA THR A 413 -20.64 2.60 25.63
C THR A 413 -21.47 2.81 24.36
N TYR A 414 -21.77 1.73 23.63
CA TYR A 414 -22.51 1.77 22.36
C TYR A 414 -23.95 1.25 22.45
N ALA A 415 -24.54 1.16 23.65
CA ALA A 415 -25.84 0.53 23.86
C ALA A 415 -27.00 1.16 23.06
N SER A 416 -26.86 2.43 22.65
CA SER A 416 -27.85 3.17 21.87
C SER A 416 -27.46 3.38 20.40
N VAL A 417 -26.39 2.75 19.93
CA VAL A 417 -25.84 2.93 18.57
C VAL A 417 -25.99 1.62 17.80
N PRO A 418 -26.86 1.55 16.78
CA PRO A 418 -26.91 0.39 15.90
C PRO A 418 -25.57 0.21 15.18
N LEU A 419 -24.96 -0.96 15.29
CA LEU A 419 -23.67 -1.26 14.68
C LEU A 419 -23.83 -2.13 13.43
N GLN A 420 -22.98 -1.87 12.43
CA GLN A 420 -22.83 -2.74 11.28
C GLN A 420 -21.36 -2.86 10.88
N ILE A 421 -21.02 -3.90 10.11
CA ILE A 421 -19.75 -3.97 9.41
C ILE A 421 -19.98 -3.70 7.92
N VAL A 422 -19.18 -2.81 7.34
CA VAL A 422 -19.24 -2.44 5.92
C VAL A 422 -17.90 -2.75 5.28
N SER A 423 -17.92 -3.54 4.22
CA SER A 423 -16.71 -3.91 3.47
C SER A 423 -16.70 -3.18 2.12
N THR A 424 -15.57 -2.58 1.74
CA THR A 424 -15.45 -1.81 0.48
C THR A 424 -15.60 -2.66 -0.78
N SER A 425 -15.55 -3.99 -0.66
CA SER A 425 -15.88 -4.93 -1.74
C SER A 425 -16.54 -6.21 -1.20
N SER A 426 -17.44 -6.80 -1.99
CA SER A 426 -18.06 -8.11 -1.71
C SER A 426 -17.17 -9.30 -2.13
N THR A 427 -16.12 -9.03 -2.90
CA THR A 427 -15.13 -10.01 -3.38
C THR A 427 -13.73 -9.60 -2.91
N ASN A 428 -12.78 -10.56 -2.87
CA ASN A 428 -11.42 -10.28 -2.40
C ASN A 428 -10.69 -9.36 -3.38
N SER A 429 -10.75 -8.07 -3.11
CA SER A 429 -9.83 -7.09 -3.65
C SER A 429 -8.67 -6.93 -2.66
N PRO A 430 -7.41 -6.81 -3.12
CA PRO A 430 -6.31 -6.38 -2.26
C PRO A 430 -6.56 -5.01 -1.59
N THR A 431 -7.51 -4.22 -2.10
CA THR A 431 -7.95 -2.94 -1.53
C THR A 431 -9.14 -3.05 -0.58
N CYS A 432 -9.59 -4.26 -0.25
CA CYS A 432 -10.77 -4.44 0.58
C CYS A 432 -10.50 -4.05 2.03
N VAL A 433 -11.35 -3.19 2.59
CA VAL A 433 -11.32 -2.76 3.98
C VAL A 433 -12.68 -3.02 4.59
N SER A 434 -12.72 -3.68 5.74
CA SER A 434 -13.94 -3.86 6.53
C SER A 434 -13.97 -2.86 7.67
N THR A 435 -15.05 -2.11 7.81
CA THR A 435 -15.21 -1.05 8.81
C THR A 435 -16.40 -1.35 9.70
N ILE A 436 -16.21 -1.36 11.02
CA ILE A 436 -17.35 -1.32 11.96
C ILE A 436 -17.83 0.13 12.02
N GLN A 437 -19.11 0.34 11.79
CA GLN A 437 -19.75 1.65 11.78
C GLN A 437 -20.93 1.69 12.74
N GLY A 438 -21.10 2.82 13.42
CA GLY A 438 -22.28 3.13 14.22
C GLY A 438 -23.24 4.02 13.44
N LEU A 439 -24.53 3.69 13.44
CA LEU A 439 -25.57 4.55 12.89
C LEU A 439 -25.88 5.66 13.89
N ASN A 440 -25.63 6.90 13.49
CA ASN A 440 -26.15 8.06 14.20
C ASN A 440 -27.64 8.18 13.88
N VAL A 441 -28.49 7.71 14.80
CA VAL A 441 -29.96 7.67 14.62
C VAL A 441 -30.60 9.06 14.47
N THR A 442 -29.88 10.13 14.81
CA THR A 442 -30.38 11.50 14.65
C THR A 442 -30.12 12.04 13.24
N THR A 443 -28.94 11.76 12.68
CA THR A 443 -28.52 12.26 11.37
C THR A 443 -28.74 11.26 10.23
N GLY A 444 -28.95 9.99 10.56
CA GLY A 444 -29.01 8.88 9.61
C GLY A 444 -27.66 8.49 9.00
N GLN A 445 -26.56 9.10 9.46
CA GLN A 445 -25.21 8.85 8.93
C GLN A 445 -24.53 7.71 9.68
N TYR A 446 -23.73 6.92 8.95
CA TYR A 446 -22.86 5.91 9.55
C TYR A 446 -21.50 6.53 9.88
N GLU A 447 -21.07 6.40 11.12
CA GLU A 447 -19.80 6.90 11.62
C GLU A 447 -18.83 5.72 11.83
N PRO A 448 -17.64 5.72 11.20
CA PRO A 448 -16.66 4.64 11.36
C PRO A 448 -16.11 4.61 12.79
N LEU A 449 -16.04 3.42 13.37
CA LEU A 449 -15.43 3.16 14.68
C LEU A 449 -14.04 2.55 14.54
N CYS A 450 -13.91 1.54 13.67
CA CYS A 450 -12.64 0.87 13.43
C CYS A 450 -12.62 0.15 12.09
N SER A 451 -11.46 0.11 11.45
CA SER A 451 -11.26 -0.44 10.10
C SER A 451 -10.12 -1.44 10.07
N THR A 452 -10.26 -2.46 9.23
CA THR A 452 -9.20 -3.45 8.99
C THR A 452 -8.10 -2.85 8.13
N SER A 453 -6.95 -3.53 8.07
CA SER A 453 -5.98 -3.25 7.01
C SER A 453 -6.57 -3.63 5.64
N PRO A 454 -6.13 -2.97 4.55
CA PRO A 454 -6.48 -3.37 3.18
C PRO A 454 -6.12 -4.84 2.91
N GLY A 455 -7.00 -5.53 2.19
CA GLY A 455 -6.88 -6.95 1.84
C GLY A 455 -7.65 -7.88 2.79
N GLU A 456 -8.28 -7.34 3.83
CA GLU A 456 -9.05 -8.12 4.81
C GLU A 456 -10.54 -7.80 4.76
N CYS A 457 -11.27 -8.55 3.94
CA CYS A 457 -12.73 -8.50 3.94
C CYS A 457 -13.33 -9.46 4.96
N PHE A 458 -14.29 -8.97 5.74
CA PHE A 458 -15.11 -9.76 6.64
C PHE A 458 -16.60 -9.61 6.29
N LEU A 459 -17.34 -10.68 6.53
CA LEU A 459 -18.80 -10.74 6.40
C LEU A 459 -19.36 -11.57 7.55
N ALA A 460 -20.69 -11.54 7.70
CA ALA A 460 -21.43 -12.36 8.64
C ALA A 460 -20.85 -12.25 10.06
N CYS A 461 -20.82 -11.03 10.57
CA CYS A 461 -20.29 -10.70 11.88
C CYS A 461 -21.38 -10.65 12.95
N ALA A 462 -21.07 -11.04 14.18
CA ALA A 462 -21.94 -10.84 15.34
C ALA A 462 -21.12 -10.71 16.64
N ILE A 463 -21.69 -10.03 17.63
CA ILE A 463 -21.11 -9.92 18.99
C ILE A 463 -21.68 -11.04 19.86
N SER A 464 -20.79 -11.78 20.50
CA SER A 464 -21.16 -12.85 21.41
C SER A 464 -21.71 -12.30 22.73
N PRO A 465 -22.91 -12.71 23.18
CA PRO A 465 -23.46 -12.26 24.46
C PRO A 465 -22.75 -12.88 25.68
N VAL A 466 -21.80 -13.79 25.45
CA VAL A 466 -21.14 -14.59 26.50
C VAL A 466 -19.83 -13.94 26.94
N ASP A 467 -19.02 -13.53 25.96
CA ASP A 467 -17.69 -12.97 26.15
C ASP A 467 -17.53 -11.58 25.52
N GLY A 468 -18.57 -11.03 24.90
CA GLY A 468 -18.55 -9.71 24.29
C GLY A 468 -17.67 -9.59 23.05
N LEU A 469 -17.08 -10.69 22.56
CA LEU A 469 -16.17 -10.65 21.41
C LEU A 469 -16.95 -10.55 20.10
N ILE A 470 -16.38 -9.83 19.13
CA ILE A 470 -16.90 -9.77 17.76
C ILE A 470 -16.39 -11.00 17.02
N TYR A 471 -17.28 -11.78 16.41
CA TYR A 471 -16.95 -12.91 15.56
C TYR A 471 -17.35 -12.62 14.13
N CYS A 472 -16.52 -13.00 13.16
CA CYS A 472 -16.74 -12.78 11.75
C CYS A 472 -16.26 -13.94 10.90
N GLN A 473 -16.58 -13.88 9.61
CA GLN A 473 -16.02 -14.77 8.61
C GLN A 473 -15.23 -13.97 7.56
N THR A 474 -14.04 -14.45 7.20
CA THR A 474 -13.32 -13.92 6.03
C THR A 474 -14.07 -14.18 4.73
N THR A 475 -14.05 -13.26 3.76
CA THR A 475 -14.64 -13.54 2.43
C THR A 475 -13.74 -14.41 1.54
N SER A 476 -12.42 -14.41 1.81
CA SER A 476 -11.44 -15.18 1.04
C SER A 476 -11.57 -16.68 1.21
N LEU A 477 -11.26 -17.43 0.15
CA LEU A 477 -11.10 -18.88 0.21
C LEU A 477 -9.62 -19.23 0.48
N PRO A 478 -9.34 -20.19 1.38
CA PRO A 478 -10.29 -20.83 2.29
C PRO A 478 -10.85 -19.85 3.34
N ARG A 479 -12.10 -20.05 3.75
CA ARG A 479 -12.78 -19.16 4.71
C ARG A 479 -12.39 -19.53 6.14
N TYR A 480 -12.25 -18.51 6.98
CA TYR A 480 -11.91 -18.65 8.38
C TYR A 480 -12.96 -17.99 9.25
N LEU A 481 -13.21 -18.62 10.40
CA LEU A 481 -13.88 -17.98 11.52
C LEU A 481 -12.84 -17.13 12.25
N THR A 482 -13.15 -15.86 12.47
CA THR A 482 -12.28 -14.90 13.16
C THR A 482 -12.99 -14.30 14.36
N ARG A 483 -12.21 -13.97 15.40
CA ARG A 483 -12.58 -12.97 16.40
C ARG A 483 -11.92 -11.65 16.02
N MET A 484 -12.47 -10.52 16.44
CA MET A 484 -11.88 -9.23 16.14
C MET A 484 -11.82 -8.34 17.37
N THR A 485 -10.78 -7.54 17.47
CA THR A 485 -10.65 -6.43 18.43
C THR A 485 -10.83 -5.12 17.69
N CYS A 486 -11.81 -4.32 18.11
CA CYS A 486 -12.03 -2.96 17.63
C CYS A 486 -11.42 -1.99 18.65
N ASP A 487 -10.24 -1.46 18.35
CA ASP A 487 -9.59 -0.45 19.18
C ASP A 487 -10.08 0.95 18.73
N VAL A 488 -11.18 1.41 19.34
CA VAL A 488 -11.84 2.67 18.99
C VAL A 488 -10.88 3.88 19.07
N PRO A 489 -10.06 4.05 20.14
CA PRO A 489 -9.08 5.13 20.19
C PRO A 489 -8.15 5.23 18.98
N THR A 490 -7.76 4.10 18.40
CA THR A 490 -6.84 4.06 17.24
C THR A 490 -7.57 3.90 15.90
N GLY A 491 -8.86 3.54 15.93
CA GLY A 491 -9.64 3.23 14.72
C GLY A 491 -9.23 1.91 14.05
N ILE A 492 -8.53 1.01 14.75
CA ILE A 492 -7.98 -0.21 14.15
C ILE A 492 -8.85 -1.43 14.50
N LEU A 493 -9.19 -2.23 13.47
CA LEU A 493 -9.85 -3.52 13.61
C LEU A 493 -8.86 -4.66 13.34
N THR A 494 -8.53 -5.43 14.38
CA THR A 494 -7.52 -6.51 14.31
C THR A 494 -8.18 -7.90 14.36
N PRO A 495 -7.98 -8.78 13.37
CA PRO A 495 -8.54 -10.13 13.39
C PRO A 495 -7.67 -11.14 14.15
N CYS A 496 -8.34 -12.17 14.65
CA CYS A 496 -7.79 -13.29 15.40
C CYS A 496 -8.43 -14.59 14.89
N PHE A 497 -7.70 -15.39 14.11
CA PHE A 497 -8.26 -16.53 13.38
C PHE A 497 -8.46 -17.74 14.29
N LEU A 498 -9.65 -18.33 14.30
CA LEU A 498 -9.95 -19.50 15.15
C LEU A 498 -9.79 -20.82 14.42
N GLY A 499 -9.99 -20.82 13.10
CA GLY A 499 -9.92 -22.04 12.30
C GLY A 499 -10.61 -21.93 10.96
N ARG A 500 -10.24 -22.84 10.06
CA ARG A 500 -10.81 -22.93 8.71
C ARG A 500 -12.22 -23.50 8.75
N ILE A 501 -13.15 -22.84 8.08
CA ILE A 501 -14.52 -23.30 7.87
C ILE A 501 -14.56 -24.14 6.58
N THR A 502 -14.96 -25.40 6.70
CA THR A 502 -15.07 -26.32 5.56
C THR A 502 -16.41 -26.15 4.83
N THR A 503 -16.43 -25.32 3.79
CA THR A 503 -17.55 -25.30 2.83
C THR A 503 -17.18 -26.11 1.58
N ARG A 504 -17.77 -27.29 1.38
CA ARG A 504 -17.63 -28.02 0.10
C ARG A 504 -18.26 -27.18 -1.02
N ASN A 505 -17.41 -26.54 -1.84
CA ASN A 505 -17.70 -26.01 -3.17
C ASN A 505 -19.02 -25.21 -3.35
N ARG A 506 -19.05 -23.93 -2.88
CA ARG A 506 -19.98 -22.79 -3.21
C ARG A 506 -21.07 -22.41 -2.16
N PRO A 507 -21.46 -21.12 -2.03
CA PRO A 507 -20.71 -19.95 -1.57
C PRO A 507 -21.29 -19.37 -0.24
N GLU A 508 -20.60 -18.34 0.28
CA GLU A 508 -21.00 -17.21 1.15
C GLU A 508 -22.05 -17.41 2.26
N PHE A 509 -21.64 -17.12 3.51
CA PHE A 509 -22.59 -16.74 4.56
C PHE A 509 -22.72 -15.23 4.51
N ASN A 510 -23.95 -14.74 4.39
CA ASN A 510 -24.23 -13.31 4.27
C ASN A 510 -24.52 -12.70 5.65
N THR A 511 -25.04 -13.49 6.59
CA THR A 511 -25.40 -13.02 7.93
C THR A 511 -25.05 -14.05 9.01
N ALA A 512 -24.77 -13.55 10.22
CA ALA A 512 -24.57 -14.35 11.41
C ALA A 512 -25.28 -13.73 12.61
N ALA A 513 -25.61 -14.58 13.58
CA ALA A 513 -26.19 -14.20 14.85
C ALA A 513 -25.78 -15.22 15.93
N PHE A 514 -25.80 -14.78 17.19
CA PHE A 514 -25.68 -15.69 18.33
C PHE A 514 -27.06 -16.10 18.82
N ARG A 515 -27.20 -17.37 19.19
CA ARG A 515 -28.41 -17.86 19.88
C ARG A 515 -28.10 -18.10 21.36
N GLU A 516 -28.90 -17.49 22.22
CA GLU A 516 -28.78 -17.55 23.69
C GLU A 516 -28.90 -18.99 24.24
N LEU A 517 -29.67 -19.84 23.55
CA LEU A 517 -29.75 -21.26 23.87
C LEU A 517 -28.51 -22.00 23.35
N GLN A 518 -27.53 -22.20 24.25
CA GLN A 518 -26.36 -23.09 24.14
C GLN A 518 -25.07 -22.49 23.51
N ASN A 519 -24.85 -21.17 23.54
CA ASN A 519 -23.63 -20.51 23.03
C ASN A 519 -23.28 -20.91 21.59
N ARG A 520 -24.30 -21.09 20.74
CA ARG A 520 -24.06 -21.50 19.36
C ARG A 520 -24.02 -20.28 18.46
N TYR A 521 -22.92 -20.15 17.72
CA TYR A 521 -22.85 -19.26 16.58
C TYR A 521 -23.72 -19.86 15.46
N VAL A 522 -24.70 -19.08 15.02
CA VAL A 522 -25.61 -19.45 13.95
C VAL A 522 -25.31 -18.54 12.78
N TYR A 523 -25.00 -19.13 11.62
CA TYR A 523 -24.97 -18.38 10.38
C TYR A 523 -26.17 -18.74 9.53
N ILE A 524 -26.68 -17.76 8.79
CA ILE A 524 -27.72 -17.97 7.80
C ILE A 524 -27.07 -17.95 6.42
N ARG A 525 -27.35 -19.01 5.67
CA ARG A 525 -27.03 -19.08 4.24
C ARG A 525 -28.23 -18.56 3.44
N GLY A 526 -28.06 -17.46 2.73
CA GLY A 526 -29.00 -16.98 1.72
C GLY A 526 -28.50 -17.37 0.33
N THR A 527 -29.11 -18.39 -0.28
CA THR A 527 -29.03 -18.59 -1.74
C THR A 527 -30.44 -18.66 -2.26
N ASN A 528 -30.66 -18.34 -3.55
CA ASN A 528 -31.93 -18.04 -4.21
C ASN A 528 -33.17 -18.94 -3.93
N ASN A 529 -33.12 -20.00 -3.10
CA ASN A 529 -34.26 -20.78 -2.59
C ASN A 529 -33.93 -21.69 -1.36
N ASP A 530 -32.83 -21.52 -0.62
CA ASP A 530 -32.41 -22.48 0.45
C ASP A 530 -31.82 -21.74 1.67
N LEU A 531 -32.61 -21.59 2.73
CA LEU A 531 -32.17 -21.10 4.04
C LEU A 531 -31.59 -22.29 4.83
N ARG A 532 -30.30 -22.23 5.15
CA ARG A 532 -29.67 -23.22 6.01
C ARG A 532 -29.12 -22.57 7.27
N LEU A 533 -29.52 -23.14 8.41
CA LEU A 533 -28.91 -22.85 9.70
C LEU A 533 -27.76 -23.83 9.88
N GLY A 534 -26.54 -23.31 9.92
CA GLY A 534 -25.37 -24.07 10.35
C GLY A 534 -24.97 -23.68 11.77
N PHE A 535 -24.49 -24.67 12.52
CA PHE A 535 -23.97 -24.47 13.87
C PHE A 535 -22.47 -24.76 13.88
N ALA A 536 -21.67 -23.88 14.48
CA ALA A 536 -20.28 -24.23 14.82
C ALA A 536 -20.24 -25.60 15.55
N PRO A 537 -19.20 -26.42 15.32
CA PRO A 537 -19.27 -27.88 15.53
C PRO A 537 -19.60 -28.31 16.97
N ASN A 538 -20.02 -29.57 17.10
CA ASN A 538 -20.41 -30.29 18.33
C ASN A 538 -19.35 -30.34 19.46
N SER A 539 -18.26 -29.58 19.38
CA SER A 539 -17.13 -29.55 20.30
C SER A 539 -17.10 -28.27 21.15
N GLY A 540 -18.18 -27.99 21.87
CA GLY A 540 -18.16 -27.01 22.95
C GLY A 540 -18.01 -25.54 22.52
N ASN A 541 -18.11 -24.69 23.54
CA ASN A 541 -18.13 -23.24 23.50
C ASN A 541 -17.14 -22.63 22.50
N ILE A 542 -17.62 -21.90 21.48
CA ILE A 542 -16.79 -21.19 20.49
C ILE A 542 -15.78 -20.24 21.13
N THR A 543 -16.08 -19.75 22.34
CA THR A 543 -15.24 -18.87 23.15
C THR A 543 -13.98 -19.57 23.68
N ALA A 544 -13.99 -20.92 23.75
CA ALA A 544 -12.85 -21.73 24.21
C ALA A 544 -11.89 -22.13 23.07
N LEU A 545 -12.21 -21.81 21.81
CA LEU A 545 -11.29 -22.06 20.70
C LEU A 545 -10.03 -21.20 20.85
N PRO A 546 -8.83 -21.74 20.61
CA PRO A 546 -7.62 -20.92 20.53
C PRO A 546 -7.69 -20.01 19.31
N GLY A 547 -7.28 -18.76 19.48
CA GLY A 547 -7.10 -17.82 18.40
C GLY A 547 -5.67 -17.81 17.90
N PHE A 548 -5.47 -17.52 16.62
CA PHE A 548 -4.17 -17.46 15.95
C PHE A 548 -4.02 -16.15 15.19
N VAL A 549 -2.88 -15.48 15.34
CA VAL A 549 -2.58 -14.25 14.58
C VAL A 549 -2.61 -14.49 13.07
N SER A 550 -2.27 -15.70 12.61
CA SER A 550 -2.31 -16.09 11.20
C SER A 550 -3.35 -17.17 10.95
N ARG A 551 -3.76 -17.32 9.68
CA ARG A 551 -4.73 -18.31 9.22
C ARG A 551 -4.24 -19.73 9.50
N PRO A 552 -4.78 -20.43 10.52
CA PRO A 552 -4.25 -21.73 10.92
C PRO A 552 -4.74 -22.81 9.94
N ASP A 553 -3.89 -23.75 9.54
CA ASP A 553 -4.30 -24.88 8.70
C ASP A 553 -5.23 -25.93 9.37
N PRO A 554 -5.32 -26.10 10.71
CA PRO A 554 -6.27 -27.05 11.28
C PRO A 554 -7.72 -26.75 10.88
N GLN A 555 -8.35 -27.76 10.28
CA GLN A 555 -9.76 -27.73 9.92
C GLN A 555 -10.61 -27.79 11.19
N LEU A 556 -11.57 -26.87 11.32
CA LEU A 556 -12.62 -27.05 12.32
C LEU A 556 -13.45 -28.28 11.95
N PRO A 557 -13.89 -29.08 12.95
CA PRO A 557 -14.75 -30.23 12.70
C PRO A 557 -15.97 -29.83 11.87
N PHE A 558 -16.41 -30.72 10.99
CA PHE A 558 -17.49 -30.48 10.03
C PHE A 558 -18.73 -29.88 10.71
N ILE A 559 -19.25 -28.80 10.14
CA ILE A 559 -20.47 -28.13 10.60
C ILE A 559 -21.69 -28.85 10.01
N PRO A 560 -22.54 -29.49 10.84
CA PRO A 560 -23.84 -29.99 10.37
C PRO A 560 -24.73 -28.80 10.02
N SER A 561 -25.38 -28.83 8.86
CA SER A 561 -26.41 -27.85 8.49
C SER A 561 -27.78 -28.53 8.43
N ASN A 562 -28.77 -27.95 9.08
CA ASN A 562 -30.16 -28.38 8.94
C ASN A 562 -30.82 -27.54 7.84
N ARG A 563 -31.56 -28.22 6.96
CA ARG A 563 -32.28 -27.59 5.85
C ARG A 563 -33.65 -27.12 6.35
N LEU A 564 -33.95 -25.83 6.22
CA LEU A 564 -35.30 -25.32 6.42
C LEU A 564 -35.97 -25.19 5.05
N SER A 565 -36.77 -26.19 4.66
CA SER A 565 -37.58 -26.11 3.44
C SER A 565 -38.82 -25.23 3.67
N ASN A 566 -39.15 -24.37 2.69
CA ASN A 566 -40.39 -23.58 2.56
C ASN A 566 -40.44 -22.19 3.22
N ALA A 567 -39.31 -21.59 3.58
CA ALA A 567 -39.26 -20.20 4.02
C ALA A 567 -38.77 -19.28 2.87
N ASN A 568 -39.69 -18.55 2.23
CA ASN A 568 -39.35 -17.51 1.25
C ASN A 568 -38.93 -16.24 1.99
N PHE A 569 -37.66 -16.15 2.37
CA PHE A 569 -37.05 -14.89 2.82
C PHE A 569 -36.13 -14.36 1.71
N PHE A 570 -36.57 -13.30 1.03
CA PHE A 570 -35.70 -12.45 0.23
C PHE A 570 -35.36 -11.22 1.09
N SER A 571 -34.32 -11.33 1.92
CA SER A 571 -33.65 -10.13 2.42
C SER A 571 -32.14 -10.32 2.30
N GLU A 572 -31.49 -9.37 1.64
CA GLU A 572 -30.02 -9.23 1.64
C GLU A 572 -29.52 -8.64 2.97
N ASN A 573 -30.42 -8.27 3.89
CA ASN A 573 -30.10 -7.71 5.21
C ASN A 573 -30.94 -8.36 6.33
N MET A 574 -30.23 -8.66 7.44
CA MET A 574 -30.64 -8.97 8.82
C MET A 574 -31.92 -9.79 9.07
N ALA A 575 -31.78 -10.90 9.79
CA ALA A 575 -32.88 -11.54 10.51
C ALA A 575 -32.81 -11.10 11.99
N ILE A 576 -33.86 -10.49 12.49
CA ILE A 576 -34.07 -10.23 13.92
C ILE A 576 -35.22 -11.17 14.35
N GLU A 577 -35.13 -11.74 15.55
CA GLU A 577 -36.22 -12.49 16.17
C GLU A 577 -37.37 -11.57 16.60
#